data_AF-A0A2M4DQC1-F1
#
_entry.id   AF-A0A2M4DQC1-F1
#
_cell.length_a   1.000
_cell.length_b   1.000
_cell.length_c   1.000
_cell.angle_alpha   90.00
_cell.angle_beta   90.00
_cell.angle_gamma   90.00
#
_symmetry.space_group_name_H-M   'P 1'
#
loop_
_entity.id
_entity.type
_entity.pdbx_description
1 polymer ?
#
loop_
_entity_poly.entity_id
_entity_poly.type
_entity_poly.pdbx_seq_one_letter_code
_entity_poly.pdbx_strand_id
1 'polypeptide(L)'
;MRAPSAASAVCLVILVVVFGDSGASGYRILGFNTSPSRSHVIVQDALMKELARRGHQVTMISPYKESESVPNYRKITIPIESWSKGMRPTPRRITFAGN
;
A
#
# COMPACT_ATOMS: atom_id res chain seq x y z
N MET A 1 56.44 6.00 -10.79
CA MET A 1 55.06 6.04 -10.28
C MET A 1 54.31 7.11 -11.08
N ARG A 2 53.50 6.71 -12.07
CA ARG A 2 52.87 7.64 -13.03
C ARG A 2 51.55 8.12 -12.41
N ALA A 3 51.44 9.41 -12.11
CA ALA A 3 50.24 10.00 -11.54
C ALA A 3 49.02 9.66 -12.43
N PRO A 4 47.85 9.33 -11.84
CA PRO A 4 46.64 9.16 -12.62
C PRO A 4 46.41 10.48 -13.36
N SER A 5 46.39 10.43 -14.70
CA SER A 5 46.15 11.62 -15.51
C SER A 5 44.79 12.19 -15.11
N ALA A 6 44.67 13.52 -15.04
CA ALA A 6 43.43 14.20 -14.68
C ALA A 6 42.23 13.69 -15.51
N ALA A 7 42.47 13.27 -16.75
CA ALA A 7 41.49 12.62 -17.62
C ALA A 7 40.90 11.32 -17.03
N SER A 8 41.71 10.47 -16.38
CA SER A 8 41.24 9.23 -15.78
C SER A 8 40.42 9.48 -14.51
N ALA A 9 40.80 10.48 -13.71
CA ALA A 9 40.02 10.89 -12.54
C ALA A 9 38.67 11.52 -12.95
N VAL A 10 38.67 12.34 -14.01
CA VAL A 10 37.44 12.91 -14.58
C VAL A 10 36.53 11.83 -15.13
N CYS A 11 37.05 10.84 -15.85
CA CYS A 11 36.27 9.68 -16.30
C CYS A 11 35.62 8.93 -15.14
N LEU A 12 36.35 8.70 -14.05
CA LEU A 12 35.81 8.01 -12.87
C LEU A 12 34.69 8.81 -12.20
N VAL A 13 34.83 10.14 -12.10
CA VAL A 13 33.80 11.02 -11.54
C VAL A 13 32.55 11.02 -12.42
N ILE A 14 32.71 11.12 -13.74
CA ILE A 14 31.59 11.05 -14.70
C ILE A 14 30.86 9.71 -14.57
N LEU A 15 31.60 8.60 -14.43
CA LEU A 15 31.02 7.28 -14.23
C LEU A 15 30.19 7.24 -12.94
N VAL A 16 30.73 7.70 -11.80
CA VAL A 16 30.00 7.74 -10.53
C VAL A 16 28.72 8.59 -10.61
N VAL A 17 28.75 9.72 -11.33
CA VAL A 17 27.57 10.59 -11.52
C VAL A 17 26.51 9.93 -12.40
N VAL A 18 26.91 9.21 -13.46
CA VAL A 18 25.97 8.54 -14.39
C VAL A 18 25.31 7.30 -13.76
N PHE A 19 26.03 6.56 -12.91
CA PHE A 19 25.49 5.39 -12.22
C PHE A 19 24.75 5.73 -10.92
N GLY A 20 24.97 6.92 -10.36
CA GLY A 20 24.34 7.39 -9.12
C GLY A 20 22.86 7.75 -9.26
N ASP A 21 22.41 8.14 -10.45
CA ASP A 21 21.01 8.51 -10.73
C ASP A 21 20.19 7.30 -11.17
N SER A 22 20.32 6.19 -10.44
CA SER A 22 19.32 5.13 -10.48
C SER A 22 18.09 5.60 -9.70
N GLY A 23 17.42 6.64 -10.21
CA GLY A 23 16.09 7.08 -9.80
C GLY A 23 15.06 6.01 -10.16
N ALA A 24 15.23 4.81 -9.61
CA ALA A 24 14.26 3.75 -9.67
C ALA A 24 13.06 4.22 -8.85
N SER A 25 12.13 4.90 -9.53
CA SER A 25 10.82 5.25 -9.01
C SER A 25 10.16 3.94 -8.55
N GLY A 26 10.20 3.70 -7.24
CA GLY A 26 9.77 2.46 -6.62
C GLY A 26 8.38 2.04 -7.12
N TYR A 27 8.29 0.79 -7.58
CA TYR A 27 7.07 0.15 -8.04
C TYR A 27 5.92 0.45 -7.07
N ARG A 28 4.88 1.12 -7.56
CA ARG A 28 3.65 1.36 -6.80
C ARG A 28 2.85 0.07 -6.74
N ILE A 29 2.78 -0.55 -5.57
CA ILE A 29 2.14 -1.85 -5.36
C ILE A 29 0.73 -1.61 -4.80
N LEU A 30 -0.30 -2.15 -5.45
CA LEU A 30 -1.68 -2.10 -4.97
C LEU A 30 -2.09 -3.48 -4.43
N GLY A 31 -2.36 -3.54 -3.12
CA GLY A 31 -2.94 -4.70 -2.46
C GLY A 31 -4.46 -4.59 -2.37
N PHE A 32 -5.17 -5.51 -3.02
CA PHE A 32 -6.62 -5.66 -2.90
C PHE A 32 -6.95 -7.05 -2.37
N ASN A 33 -7.91 -7.13 -1.45
CA ASN A 33 -8.42 -8.41 -0.96
C ASN A 33 -9.84 -8.64 -1.49
N THR A 34 -10.07 -9.77 -2.14
CA THR A 34 -11.41 -10.16 -2.63
C THR A 34 -12.32 -10.60 -1.50
N SER A 35 -11.75 -11.09 -0.39
CA SER A 35 -12.50 -11.49 0.80
C SER A 35 -12.33 -10.46 1.91
N PRO A 36 -13.41 -9.88 2.44
CA PRO A 36 -13.34 -8.92 3.55
C PRO A 36 -13.08 -9.60 4.91
N SER A 37 -12.73 -10.89 4.94
CA SER A 37 -12.48 -11.58 6.21
C SER A 37 -11.18 -11.10 6.86
N ARG A 38 -11.22 -10.96 8.20
CA ARG A 38 -10.05 -10.59 9.01
C ARG A 38 -8.83 -11.47 8.75
N SER A 39 -9.02 -12.78 8.60
CA SER A 39 -7.93 -13.74 8.44
C SER A 39 -7.15 -13.49 7.15
N HIS A 40 -7.83 -13.23 6.03
CA HIS A 40 -7.14 -12.93 4.77
C HIS A 40 -6.50 -11.54 4.78
N VAL A 41 -7.15 -10.55 5.42
CA VAL A 41 -6.61 -9.20 5.50
C VAL A 41 -5.32 -9.14 6.33
N ILE A 42 -5.24 -9.85 7.46
CA ILE A 42 -4.06 -9.80 8.34
C ILE A 42 -2.79 -10.26 7.62
N VAL A 43 -2.87 -11.36 6.86
CA VAL A 43 -1.70 -11.89 6.14
C VAL A 43 -1.25 -10.92 5.05
N GLN A 44 -2.19 -10.37 4.29
CA GLN A 44 -1.87 -9.41 3.23
C GLN A 44 -1.31 -8.11 3.81
N ASP A 45 -1.88 -7.61 4.91
CA ASP A 45 -1.43 -6.39 5.57
C ASP A 45 0.00 -6.52 6.11
N ALA A 46 0.36 -7.68 6.69
CA ALA A 46 1.73 -7.97 7.11
C ALA A 46 2.73 -7.95 5.93
N LEU A 47 2.35 -8.54 4.79
CA LEU A 47 3.19 -8.52 3.58
C LEU A 47 3.36 -7.10 3.02
N MET A 48 2.27 -6.34 2.95
CA MET A 48 2.29 -4.96 2.43
C MET A 48 3.12 -4.03 3.32
N LYS A 49 3.10 -4.23 4.65
CA LYS A 49 3.95 -3.51 5.60
C LYS A 49 5.43 -3.78 5.40
N GLU A 50 5.83 -5.05 5.21
CA GLU A 50 7.23 -5.38 4.94
C GLU A 50 7.71 -4.81 3.60
N LEU A 51 6.85 -4.76 2.57
CA LEU A 51 7.17 -4.11 1.30
C LEU A 51 7.35 -2.59 1.47
N ALA A 52 6.47 -1.95 2.24
CA ALA A 52 6.58 -0.53 2.57
C ALA A 52 7.88 -0.24 3.35
N ARG A 53 8.24 -1.11 4.31
CA ARG A 53 9.48 -1.00 5.09
C ARG A 53 10.74 -1.12 4.22
N ARG A 54 10.68 -1.89 3.13
CA ARG A 54 11.75 -2.01 2.13
C ARG A 54 11.83 -0.81 1.17
N GLY A 55 11.02 0.22 1.37
CA GLY A 55 11.03 1.45 0.57
C GLY A 55 10.11 1.44 -0.66
N HIS A 56 9.22 0.45 -0.79
CA HIS A 56 8.23 0.44 -1.87
C HIS A 56 7.01 1.29 -1.50
N GLN A 57 6.41 1.98 -2.47
CA GLN A 57 5.12 2.66 -2.26
C GLN A 57 4.01 1.64 -2.37
N VAL A 58 3.32 1.37 -1.27
CA VAL A 58 2.26 0.36 -1.22
C VAL A 58 0.93 1.02 -0.87
N THR A 59 -0.12 0.69 -1.62
CA THR A 59 -1.50 1.07 -1.31
C THR A 59 -2.31 -0.18 -1.01
N MET A 60 -2.99 -0.25 0.12
CA MET A 60 -3.88 -1.36 0.46
C MET A 60 -5.32 -0.88 0.62
N ILE A 61 -6.26 -1.58 0.01
CA ILE A 61 -7.69 -1.37 0.21
C ILE A 61 -8.18 -2.41 1.21
N SER A 62 -8.76 -1.98 2.32
CA SER A 62 -9.22 -2.88 3.37
C SER A 62 -10.36 -2.27 4.18
N PRO A 63 -11.35 -3.03 4.64
CA PRO A 63 -12.44 -2.50 5.45
C PRO A 63 -12.03 -2.16 6.89
N TYR A 64 -10.83 -2.54 7.31
CA TYR A 64 -10.34 -2.32 8.66
C TYR A 64 -9.43 -1.10 8.71
N LYS A 65 -9.65 -0.22 9.69
CA LYS A 65 -8.73 0.88 10.00
C LYS A 65 -7.44 0.31 10.59
N GLU A 66 -6.31 0.78 10.09
CA GLU A 66 -5.01 0.53 10.69
C GLU A 66 -4.72 1.60 11.75
N SER A 67 -4.03 1.23 12.82
CA SER A 67 -3.57 2.14 13.87
C SER A 67 -2.20 2.75 13.59
N GLU A 68 -1.37 2.11 12.76
CA GLU A 68 0.00 2.56 12.48
C GLU A 68 0.12 3.27 11.12
N SER A 69 0.68 4.48 11.16
CA SER A 69 1.06 5.24 9.97
C SER A 69 2.48 4.88 9.56
N VAL A 70 2.63 3.89 8.68
CA VAL A 70 3.94 3.52 8.10
C VAL A 70 4.28 4.50 6.97
N PRO A 71 5.50 5.09 6.95
CA PRO A 71 5.92 5.91 5.81
C PRO A 71 5.91 5.06 4.54
N ASN A 72 5.29 5.58 3.47
CA ASN A 72 5.09 4.89 2.18
C ASN A 72 4.01 3.79 2.14
N TYR A 73 3.16 3.69 3.17
CA TYR A 73 1.98 2.81 3.17
C TYR A 73 0.68 3.62 3.17
N ARG A 74 -0.13 3.49 2.13
CA ARG A 74 -1.44 4.15 2.02
C ARG A 74 -2.55 3.12 2.21
N LYS A 75 -3.33 3.23 3.28
CA LYS A 75 -4.51 2.37 3.47
C LYS A 75 -5.81 3.11 3.15
N ILE A 76 -6.65 2.54 2.29
CA ILE A 76 -7.97 3.05 1.95
C ILE A 76 -9.00 2.20 2.67
N THR A 77 -9.71 2.81 3.63
CA THR A 77 -10.73 2.12 4.42
C THR A 77 -12.09 2.15 3.73
N ILE A 78 -12.63 0.99 3.36
CA ILE A 78 -13.98 0.85 2.78
C ILE A 78 -14.86 0.03 3.72
N PRO A 79 -15.79 0.64 4.48
CA PRO A 79 -16.57 -0.07 5.49
C PRO A 79 -17.54 -1.07 4.85
N ILE A 80 -17.48 -2.35 5.27
CA ILE A 80 -18.40 -3.42 4.84
C ILE A 80 -19.88 -3.13 5.13
N GLU A 81 -20.18 -2.37 6.18
CA GLU A 81 -21.55 -1.98 6.56
C GLU A 81 -22.27 -1.20 5.45
N SER A 82 -21.51 -0.44 4.64
CA SER A 82 -22.06 0.37 3.55
C SER A 82 -22.72 -0.47 2.45
N TRP A 83 -22.19 -1.65 2.17
CA TRP A 83 -22.74 -2.59 1.19
C TRP A 83 -23.93 -3.39 1.75
N SER A 84 -23.87 -3.77 3.03
CA SER A 84 -24.94 -4.53 3.70
C SER A 84 -26.24 -3.75 3.82
N LYS A 85 -26.17 -2.44 4.10
CA LYS A 85 -27.37 -1.59 4.25
C LYS A 85 -28.24 -1.53 2.99
N GLY A 86 -27.65 -1.63 1.80
CA GLY A 86 -28.40 -1.66 0.54
C GLY A 86 -29.08 -3.00 0.25
N MET A 87 -28.55 -4.10 0.81
CA MET A 87 -29.09 -5.46 0.65
C MET A 87 -30.01 -5.91 1.78
N ARG A 88 -30.12 -5.13 2.87
CA ARG A 88 -31.11 -5.41 3.92
C ARG A 88 -32.50 -5.09 3.37
N PRO A 89 -33.41 -6.06 3.24
CA PRO A 89 -34.80 -5.73 3.02
C PRO A 89 -35.24 -4.82 4.17
N THR A 90 -35.67 -3.60 3.86
CA THR A 90 -36.21 -2.68 4.87
C THR A 90 -37.26 -3.44 5.66
N PRO A 91 -37.19 -3.47 7.01
CA PRO A 91 -38.19 -4.15 7.80
C PRO A 91 -39.53 -3.48 7.49
N ARG A 92 -40.38 -4.16 6.70
CA ARG A 92 -41.77 -3.77 6.58
C ARG A 92 -42.35 -3.94 7.97
N ARG A 93 -42.57 -2.82 8.65
CA ARG A 93 -43.24 -2.78 9.94
C ARG A 93 -44.65 -3.34 9.73
N ILE A 94 -44.82 -4.64 9.97
CA ILE A 94 -46.13 -5.27 10.10
C ILE A 94 -46.72 -4.78 11.42
N THR A 95 -47.40 -3.63 11.37
CA THR A 95 -48.28 -3.21 12.46
C THR A 95 -49.45 -4.17 12.50
N PHE A 96 -49.45 -5.07 13.49
CA PHE A 96 -50.65 -5.80 13.85
C PHE A 96 -51.52 -4.87 14.69
N ALA A 97 -52.63 -4.43 14.11
CA ALA A 97 -53.65 -3.68 14.82
C ALA A 97 -54.36 -4.60 15.82
N GLY A 98 -54.33 -4.22 17.09
CA GLY A 98 -55.35 -4.43 18.13
C GLY A 98 -55.88 -5.84 18.40
N ASN A 99 -55.71 -6.28 19.66
CA ASN A 99 -56.86 -6.64 20.52
C ASN A 99 -56.48 -6.40 21.98
#